data_AF-A0A536ATV1-F1
#
_entry.id   AF-A0A536ATV1-F1
#
_cell.length_a   1.000
_cell.length_b   1.000
_cell.length_c   1.000
_cell.angle_alpha   90.00
_cell.angle_beta   90.00
_cell.angle_gamma   90.00
#
_symmetry.space_group_name_H-M   'P 1'
#
loop_
_entity.id
_entity.type
_entity.pdbx_description
1 polymer ?
#
loop_
_entity_poly.entity_id
_entity_poly.type
_entity_poly.pdbx_seq_one_letter_code
_entity_poly.pdbx_strand_id
1 'polypeptide(L)'
;HAKSREQFGRPIGAYQAVSHKLADTYVETELARSLAYWAAWCIAEDDGQAELAASAAKTYAAEGAVAACERAIQVHGGMGFTWDHPLHRYYKRALWIESFDRSGAAHRADIAQVLLGG
;
A
#
# COMPACT_ATOMS: atom_id res chain seq x y z
N HIS A 1 3.51 13.78 11.89
CA HIS A 1 2.30 14.64 11.85
C HIS A 1 1.27 14.26 12.90
N ALA A 2 0.68 13.06 12.88
CA ALA A 2 -0.43 12.70 13.78
C ALA A 2 -0.13 12.79 15.30
N LYS A 3 1.14 12.60 15.70
CA LYS A 3 1.58 12.72 17.09
C LYS A 3 1.84 14.17 17.53
N SER A 4 2.02 15.10 16.60
CA SER A 4 2.48 16.47 16.88
C SER A 4 1.47 17.56 16.52
N ARG A 5 0.55 17.30 15.59
CA ARG A 5 -0.53 18.23 15.26
C ARG A 5 -1.63 18.11 16.30
N GLU A 6 -1.98 19.22 16.95
CA GLU A 6 -3.08 19.28 17.92
C GLU A 6 -4.31 19.96 17.33
N GLN A 7 -5.49 19.42 17.62
CA GLN A 7 -6.81 20.01 17.36
C GLN A 7 -7.75 19.58 18.48
N PHE A 8 -8.72 20.43 18.83
CA PHE A 8 -9.67 20.20 19.92
C PHE A 8 -8.98 19.72 21.23
N GLY A 9 -7.84 20.33 21.55
CA GLY A 9 -7.13 20.14 22.82
C GLY A 9 -6.27 18.88 22.96
N ARG A 10 -6.02 18.12 21.89
CA ARG A 10 -5.10 16.96 21.92
C ARG A 10 -4.48 16.64 20.55
N PRO A 11 -3.42 15.80 20.49
CA PRO A 11 -2.89 15.32 19.23
C PRO A 11 -3.95 14.61 18.37
N ILE A 12 -3.95 14.88 17.06
CA ILE A 12 -4.96 14.32 16.15
C ILE A 12 -4.89 12.78 16.07
N GLY A 13 -3.74 12.18 16.39
CA GLY A 13 -3.58 10.73 16.47
C GLY A 13 -4.38 10.07 17.60
N ALA A 14 -4.92 10.82 18.56
CA ALA A 14 -5.78 10.28 19.62
C ALA A 14 -7.22 10.00 19.14
N TYR A 15 -7.64 10.53 17.99
CA TYR A 15 -8.95 10.25 17.42
C TYR A 15 -8.92 8.94 16.62
N GLN A 16 -9.86 8.03 16.89
CA GLN A 16 -9.96 6.73 16.22
C GLN A 16 -10.02 6.85 14.69
N ALA A 17 -10.70 7.88 14.17
CA ALA A 17 -10.76 8.15 12.74
C ALA A 17 -9.39 8.37 12.08
N VAL A 18 -8.37 8.77 12.86
CA VAL A 18 -6.98 8.90 12.42
C VAL A 18 -6.18 7.66 12.80
N SER A 19 -6.22 7.23 14.07
CA SER A 19 -5.37 6.12 14.54
C SER A 19 -5.68 4.80 13.86
N HIS A 20 -6.96 4.46 13.65
CA HIS A 20 -7.33 3.22 12.96
C HIS A 20 -6.81 3.21 11.53
N LYS A 21 -6.98 4.31 10.78
CA LYS A 21 -6.44 4.41 9.40
C LYS A 21 -4.93 4.22 9.35
N LEU A 22 -4.20 4.74 10.34
CA LEU A 22 -2.75 4.56 10.42
C LEU A 22 -2.36 3.13 10.81
N ALA A 23 -3.13 2.48 11.69
CA ALA A 23 -2.95 1.07 12.04
C ALA A 23 -3.22 0.16 10.83
N ASP A 24 -4.31 0.38 10.10
CA ASP A 24 -4.65 -0.36 8.88
C ASP A 24 -3.55 -0.21 7.83
N THR A 25 -3.07 1.02 7.61
CA THR A 25 -1.96 1.30 6.68
C THR A 25 -0.68 0.57 7.08
N TYR A 26 -0.40 0.46 8.39
CA TYR A 26 0.74 -0.32 8.88
C TYR A 26 0.57 -1.81 8.57
N VAL A 27 -0.59 -2.39 8.87
CA VAL A 27 -0.89 -3.80 8.59
C VAL A 27 -0.76 -4.12 7.10
N GLU A 28 -1.35 -3.28 6.24
CA GLU A 28 -1.25 -3.44 4.79
C GLU A 28 0.20 -3.35 4.28
N THR A 29 1.01 -2.47 4.87
CA THR A 29 2.43 -2.33 4.53
C THR A 29 3.24 -3.56 4.93
N GLU A 30 2.99 -4.12 6.11
CA GLU A 30 3.67 -5.33 6.58
C GLU A 30 3.27 -6.56 5.74
N LEU A 31 2.00 -6.65 5.35
CA LEU A 31 1.54 -7.70 4.45
C LEU A 31 2.16 -7.59 3.06
N ALA A 32 2.21 -6.38 2.48
CA ALA A 32 2.88 -6.13 1.21
C ALA A 32 4.38 -6.51 1.26
N ARG A 33 5.07 -6.18 2.37
CA ARG A 33 6.48 -6.55 2.57
C ARG A 33 6.65 -8.07 2.66
N SER A 34 5.76 -8.74 3.39
CA SER A 34 5.79 -10.20 3.54
C SER A 34 5.59 -10.91 2.20
N LEU A 35 4.63 -10.45 1.38
CA LEU A 35 4.41 -10.97 0.03
C LEU A 35 5.63 -10.73 -0.88
N ALA A 36 6.28 -9.57 -0.78
CA ALA A 36 7.48 -9.28 -1.55
C ALA A 36 8.65 -10.20 -1.17
N TYR A 37 8.82 -10.50 0.13
CA TYR A 37 9.83 -11.47 0.57
C TYR A 37 9.50 -12.89 0.13
N TRP A 38 8.24 -13.30 0.18
CA TRP A 38 7.81 -14.59 -0.35
C TRP A 38 8.09 -14.71 -1.85
N ALA A 39 7.74 -13.70 -2.65
CA ALA A 39 8.04 -13.67 -4.07
C ALA A 39 9.55 -13.75 -4.35
N ALA A 40 10.36 -12.98 -3.62
CA ALA A 40 11.81 -13.01 -3.76
C ALA A 40 12.40 -14.40 -3.44
N TRP A 41 11.87 -15.06 -2.40
CA TRP A 41 12.28 -16.41 -2.03
C TRP A 41 11.89 -17.44 -3.10
N CYS A 42 10.64 -17.43 -3.58
CA CYS A 42 10.20 -18.34 -4.64
C CYS A 42 11.04 -18.21 -5.91
N ILE A 43 11.40 -16.97 -6.30
CA ILE A 43 12.27 -16.72 -7.45
C ILE A 43 13.69 -17.25 -7.21
N ALA A 44 14.24 -17.05 -6.01
CA ALA A 44 15.59 -17.49 -5.67
C ALA A 44 15.73 -19.03 -5.65
N GLU A 45 14.67 -19.74 -5.24
CA GLU A 45 14.65 -21.19 -5.11
C GLU A 45 14.06 -21.91 -6.34
N ASP A 46 13.73 -21.19 -7.42
CA ASP A 46 13.04 -21.72 -8.61
C ASP A 46 11.74 -22.47 -8.24
N ASP A 47 11.02 -21.95 -7.23
CA ASP A 47 9.78 -22.54 -6.73
C ASP A 47 8.64 -22.30 -7.75
N GLY A 48 7.82 -23.33 -7.99
CA GLY A 48 6.71 -23.28 -8.94
C GLY A 48 5.64 -22.22 -8.63
N GLN A 49 5.65 -21.62 -7.44
CA GLN A 49 4.75 -20.53 -7.06
C GLN A 49 5.32 -19.13 -7.37
N ALA A 50 6.49 -19.00 -8.00
CA ALA A 50 7.13 -17.72 -8.26
C ALA A 50 6.20 -16.70 -8.96
N GLU A 51 5.45 -17.13 -9.98
CA GLU A 51 4.51 -16.24 -10.70
C GLU A 51 3.32 -15.80 -9.84
N LEU A 52 2.76 -16.73 -9.03
CA LEU A 52 1.68 -16.46 -8.09
C LEU A 52 2.13 -15.45 -7.04
N ALA A 53 3.31 -15.70 -6.45
CA ALA A 53 3.88 -14.88 -5.41
C ALA A 53 4.22 -13.47 -5.91
N ALA A 54 4.81 -13.36 -7.10
CA ALA A 54 5.08 -12.08 -7.74
C ALA A 54 3.80 -11.28 -8.03
N SER A 55 2.75 -11.94 -8.54
CA SER A 55 1.46 -11.29 -8.80
C SER A 55 0.78 -10.82 -7.52
N ALA A 56 0.80 -11.64 -6.46
CA ALA A 56 0.27 -11.27 -5.14
C ALA A 56 1.02 -10.07 -4.55
N ALA A 57 2.36 -10.09 -4.60
CA ALA A 57 3.18 -8.98 -4.14
C ALA A 57 2.91 -7.70 -4.94
N LYS A 58 2.87 -7.78 -6.28
CA LYS A 58 2.68 -6.60 -7.14
C LYS A 58 1.32 -5.94 -6.92
N THR A 59 0.23 -6.73 -6.90
CA THR A 59 -1.12 -6.15 -6.71
C THR A 59 -1.26 -5.52 -5.33
N TYR A 60 -0.83 -6.21 -4.27
CA TYR A 60 -1.06 -5.76 -2.90
C TYR A 60 -0.18 -4.56 -2.54
N ALA A 61 1.08 -4.57 -2.96
CA ALA A 61 1.99 -3.46 -2.70
C ALA A 61 1.59 -2.18 -3.45
N ALA A 62 1.12 -2.30 -4.70
CA ALA A 62 0.77 -1.13 -5.50
C ALA A 62 -0.51 -0.45 -4.98
N GLU A 63 -1.58 -1.21 -4.78
CA GLU A 63 -2.85 -0.69 -4.25
C GLU A 63 -2.68 -0.17 -2.81
N GLY A 64 -1.92 -0.90 -1.97
CA GLY A 64 -1.58 -0.46 -0.62
C GLY A 64 -0.78 0.84 -0.58
N ALA A 65 0.16 1.05 -1.52
CA ALA A 65 0.93 2.29 -1.60
C ALA A 65 0.06 3.50 -1.98
N VAL A 66 -0.91 3.32 -2.89
CA VAL A 66 -1.90 4.34 -3.25
C VAL A 66 -2.75 4.70 -2.04
N ALA A 67 -3.34 3.71 -1.38
CA ALA A 67 -4.18 3.90 -0.20
C ALA A 67 -3.41 4.57 0.96
N ALA A 68 -2.16 4.18 1.19
CA ALA A 68 -1.29 4.79 2.18
C ALA A 68 -1.06 6.29 1.89
N CYS A 69 -0.82 6.64 0.63
CA CYS A 69 -0.65 8.03 0.21
C CYS A 69 -1.92 8.86 0.43
N GLU A 70 -3.08 8.34 0.02
CA GLU A 70 -4.37 9.02 0.19
C GLU A 70 -4.72 9.25 1.66
N ARG A 71 -4.54 8.23 2.51
CA ARG A 71 -4.73 8.36 3.96
C ARG A 71 -3.75 9.35 4.56
N ALA A 72 -2.49 9.34 4.11
CA ALA A 72 -1.50 10.32 4.56
C ALA A 72 -1.89 11.75 4.17
N ILE A 73 -2.37 11.98 2.93
CA ILE A 73 -2.89 13.28 2.49
C ILE A 73 -4.03 13.73 3.41
N GLN A 74 -5.01 12.85 3.67
CA GLN A 74 -6.14 13.16 4.55
C GLN A 74 -5.69 13.51 5.98
N VAL A 75 -4.71 12.79 6.53
CA VAL A 75 -4.17 13.05 7.88
C VAL A 75 -3.41 14.38 7.96
N HIS A 76 -2.77 14.82 6.87
CA HIS A 76 -2.10 16.13 6.80
C HIS A 76 -3.05 17.28 6.45
N GLY A 77 -4.31 16.98 6.09
CA GLY A 77 -5.28 17.97 5.64
C GLY A 77 -4.78 18.74 4.41
N GLY A 78 -5.09 20.04 4.32
CA GLY A 78 -4.68 20.88 3.19
C GLY A 78 -3.17 20.86 2.91
N MET A 79 -2.32 20.72 3.94
CA MET A 79 -0.86 20.62 3.79
C MET A 79 -0.44 19.39 2.98
N GLY A 80 -1.19 18.30 3.06
CA GLY A 80 -0.91 17.08 2.27
C GLY A 80 -1.03 17.29 0.76
N PHE A 81 -1.71 18.36 0.33
CA PHE A 81 -1.96 18.70 -1.07
C PHE A 81 -1.10 19.87 -1.57
N THR A 82 -0.27 20.50 -0.73
CA THR A 82 0.60 21.59 -1.15
C THR A 82 1.95 21.08 -1.67
N TRP A 83 2.69 21.98 -2.32
CA TRP A 83 4.06 21.73 -2.76
C TRP A 83 5.07 21.71 -1.61
N ASP A 84 4.70 22.22 -0.43
CA ASP A 84 5.55 22.26 0.76
C ASP A 84 5.71 20.89 1.42
N HIS A 85 4.83 19.94 1.09
CA HIS A 85 4.91 18.58 1.60
C HIS A 85 5.21 17.58 0.46
N PRO A 86 6.17 16.64 0.62
CA PRO A 86 6.57 15.71 -0.44
C PRO A 86 5.52 14.64 -0.81
N LEU A 87 4.34 14.63 -0.18
CA LEU A 87 3.31 13.59 -0.38
C LEU A 87 2.87 13.48 -1.84
N HIS A 88 2.80 14.62 -2.54
CA HIS A 88 2.48 14.65 -3.96
C HIS A 88 3.49 13.87 -4.83
N ARG A 89 4.73 13.67 -4.38
CA ARG A 89 5.75 12.88 -5.11
C ARG A 89 5.52 11.39 -4.92
N TYR A 90 5.28 10.97 -3.68
CA TYR A 90 4.98 9.58 -3.35
C TYR A 90 3.67 9.13 -4.01
N TYR A 91 2.63 9.97 -3.95
CA TYR A 91 1.33 9.63 -4.53
C TYR A 91 1.41 9.45 -6.05
N LYS A 92 2.05 10.38 -6.78
CA LYS A 92 2.27 10.23 -8.23
C LYS A 92 3.06 8.97 -8.57
N ARG A 93 4.06 8.61 -7.76
CA ARG A 93 4.84 7.39 -7.97
C ARG A 93 4.02 6.13 -7.68
N ALA A 94 3.20 6.12 -6.62
CA ALA A 94 2.31 5.01 -6.31
C ALA A 94 1.31 4.76 -7.45
N LEU A 95 0.67 5.81 -7.95
CA LEU A 95 -0.23 5.74 -9.12
C LEU A 95 0.48 5.20 -10.36
N TRP A 96 1.70 5.66 -10.63
CA TRP A 96 2.48 5.14 -11.76
C TRP A 96 2.78 3.65 -11.59
N ILE A 97 3.25 3.22 -10.41
CA ILE A 97 3.55 1.81 -10.12
C ILE A 97 2.30 0.93 -10.24
N GLU A 98 1.15 1.40 -9.76
CA GLU A 98 -0.14 0.71 -9.89
C GLU A 98 -0.52 0.49 -11.35
N SER A 99 -0.31 1.50 -12.20
CA SER A 99 -0.60 1.41 -13.64
C SER A 99 0.45 0.65 -14.46
N PHE A 100 1.65 0.44 -13.90
CA PHE A 100 2.78 -0.09 -14.64
C PHE A 100 2.66 -1.60 -14.85
N ASP A 101 2.99 -2.04 -16.08
CA ASP A 101 2.97 -3.42 -16.59
C ASP A 101 1.55 -4.00 -16.71
N ARG A 102 0.89 -4.29 -15.57
CA ARG A 102 -0.44 -4.90 -15.51
C ARG A 102 -1.28 -4.30 -14.39
N SER A 103 -2.59 -4.28 -14.60
CA SER A 103 -3.54 -3.77 -13.59
C SER A 103 -3.67 -4.75 -12.41
N GLY A 104 -4.05 -4.23 -11.23
CA GLY A 104 -4.36 -5.08 -10.07
C GLY A 104 -5.46 -6.11 -10.35
N ALA A 105 -6.44 -5.75 -11.20
CA ALA A 105 -7.48 -6.68 -11.65
C ALA A 105 -6.92 -7.86 -12.46
N ALA A 106 -5.93 -7.61 -13.32
CA ALA A 106 -5.27 -8.67 -14.09
C ALA A 106 -4.48 -9.62 -13.17
N HIS A 107 -3.69 -9.08 -12.23
CA HIS A 107 -2.99 -9.91 -11.25
C HIS A 107 -3.94 -10.74 -10.39
N ARG A 108 -5.06 -10.17 -9.94
CA ARG A 108 -6.09 -10.91 -9.19
C ARG A 108 -6.75 -12.01 -10.02
N ALA A 109 -6.95 -11.79 -11.31
CA ALA A 109 -7.49 -12.81 -12.20
C ALA A 109 -6.55 -14.02 -12.30
N ASP A 110 -5.24 -13.78 -12.46
CA ASP A 110 -4.23 -14.86 -12.50
C ASP A 110 -4.18 -15.62 -11.16
N ILE A 111 -4.16 -14.90 -10.04
CA ILE A 111 -4.22 -15.50 -8.69
C ILE A 111 -5.48 -16.36 -8.54
N ALA A 112 -6.64 -15.84 -8.96
CA ALA A 112 -7.89 -16.57 -8.89
C ALA A 112 -7.87 -17.82 -9.78
N GLN A 113 -7.27 -17.76 -10.96
CA GLN A 113 -7.10 -18.93 -11.84
C GLN A 113 -6.26 -20.01 -11.16
N VAL A 114 -5.17 -19.66 -10.50
CA VAL A 114 -4.32 -20.64 -9.79
C VAL A 114 -5.03 -21.23 -8.58
N LEU A 115 -5.75 -20.42 -7.80
CA LEU A 115 -6.40 -20.86 -6.56
C LEU A 115 -7.72 -21.61 -6.78
N LEU A 116 -8.47 -21.27 -7.82
CA LEU A 116 -9.81 -21.81 -8.10
C LEU A 116 -9.84 -22.75 -9.30
N GLY A 117 -8.77 -22.79 -10.10
CA GLY A 117 -8.69 -23.48 -11.39
C GLY A 117 -7.70 -24.65 -11.42
N GLY A 118 -7.59 -25.38 -10.30
CA GLY A 118 -7.21 -26.80 -10.32
C GLY A 118 -8.42 -27.68 -10.65
#